data_AF-A0A821WYI3-F1
#
_entry.id   AF-A0A821WYI3-F1
#
_cell.length_a   1.000
_cell.length_b   1.000
_cell.length_c   1.000
_cell.angle_alpha   90.00
_cell.angle_beta   90.00
_cell.angle_gamma   90.00
#
_symmetry.space_group_name_H-M   'P 1'
#
loop_
_entity.id
_entity.type
_entity.pdbx_description
1 polymer ?
#
loop_
_entity_poly.entity_id
_entity_poly.type
_entity_poly.pdbx_seq_one_letter_code
_entity_poly.pdbx_strand_id
1 'polypeptide(L)'
;MTKGSPAWNDVPDDIANKGEYQTMQYLGHAKGDAQFKQHRNLFITEQDFRDIANAKMNTVRIPVGYWITGFDNSGGGDPNGWQVFAPNAVGYLDKAIREWAPKNNLVVLISFHAAKGSQNGMDHSSPSDPGKSHWGSYPENVRNTLDAVECCLLVVAPLLYQQGPHASDWNNFMRWPNFNNVRHEWHRYQIWGFDGWDKKRLIAYAQNELKSDILAWTGN
;
A
#
# COMPACT_ATOMS: atom_id res chain seq x y z
N MET A 1 -15.85 -0.31 6.24
CA MET A 1 -16.64 -0.24 4.97
C MET A 1 -18.04 0.27 5.28
N THR A 2 -18.85 0.64 4.27
CA THR A 2 -20.24 1.08 4.48
C THR A 2 -21.12 -0.05 5.03
N LYS A 3 -22.09 0.28 5.89
CA LYS A 3 -22.98 -0.71 6.54
C LYS A 3 -23.82 -1.54 5.56
N GLY A 4 -24.07 -1.03 4.34
CA GLY A 4 -24.81 -1.73 3.28
C GLY A 4 -23.97 -2.65 2.39
N SER A 5 -22.70 -2.88 2.73
CA SER A 5 -21.84 -3.77 1.96
C SER A 5 -22.30 -5.23 2.05
N PRO A 6 -22.39 -5.98 0.94
CA PRO A 6 -22.64 -7.42 0.97
C PRO A 6 -21.64 -8.22 1.80
N ALA A 7 -20.43 -7.68 2.01
CA ALA A 7 -19.38 -8.30 2.83
C ALA A 7 -19.76 -8.43 4.32
N TRP A 8 -20.79 -7.70 4.78
CA TRP A 8 -21.26 -7.73 6.16
C TRP A 8 -22.60 -8.45 6.34
N ASN A 9 -23.13 -9.05 5.28
CA ASN A 9 -24.40 -9.75 5.37
C ASN A 9 -24.30 -10.89 6.39
N ASP A 10 -25.23 -10.91 7.34
CA ASP A 10 -25.28 -11.88 8.44
C ASP A 10 -24.06 -11.84 9.38
N VAL A 11 -23.28 -10.75 9.40
CA VAL A 11 -22.16 -10.56 10.33
C VAL A 11 -22.61 -9.64 11.48
N PRO A 12 -22.54 -10.10 12.74
CA PRO A 12 -22.81 -9.24 13.89
C PRO A 12 -21.91 -7.99 13.91
N ASP A 13 -22.47 -6.84 14.30
CA ASP A 13 -21.73 -5.58 14.36
C ASP A 13 -20.45 -5.68 15.22
N ASP A 14 -20.47 -6.45 16.31
CA ASP A 14 -19.31 -6.63 17.18
C ASP A 14 -18.17 -7.43 16.51
N ILE A 15 -18.47 -8.23 15.48
CA ILE A 15 -17.49 -8.94 14.66
C ILE A 15 -17.05 -8.08 13.49
N ALA A 16 -17.99 -7.47 12.77
CA ALA A 16 -17.70 -6.61 11.62
C ALA A 16 -16.78 -5.44 12.01
N ASN A 17 -16.99 -4.85 13.19
CA ASN A 17 -16.16 -3.76 13.72
C ASN A 17 -14.76 -4.20 14.20
N LYS A 18 -14.37 -5.46 14.01
CA LYS A 18 -13.01 -5.97 14.29
C LYS A 18 -12.21 -6.28 13.02
N GLY A 19 -12.77 -6.03 11.84
CA GLY A 19 -12.07 -6.12 10.55
C GLY A 19 -12.33 -7.40 9.76
N GLU A 20 -11.70 -7.49 8.59
CA GLU A 20 -11.92 -8.55 7.59
C GLU A 20 -11.53 -9.94 8.11
N TYR A 21 -10.47 -10.05 8.91
CA TYR A 21 -9.99 -11.31 9.49
C TYR A 21 -11.07 -11.94 10.38
N GLN A 22 -11.60 -11.18 11.34
CA GLN A 22 -12.63 -11.67 12.26
C GLN A 22 -13.93 -12.00 11.50
N THR A 23 -14.26 -11.20 10.49
CA THR A 23 -15.41 -11.44 9.63
C THR A 23 -15.29 -12.74 8.85
N MET A 24 -14.15 -12.99 8.23
CA MET A 24 -13.91 -14.21 7.47
C MET A 24 -13.80 -15.45 8.36
N GLN A 25 -13.23 -15.31 9.58
CA GLN A 25 -13.26 -16.36 10.59
C GLN A 25 -14.71 -16.74 10.96
N TYR A 26 -15.59 -15.75 11.11
CA TYR A 26 -17.00 -15.97 11.43
C TYR A 26 -17.79 -16.59 10.27
N LEU A 27 -17.63 -16.06 9.06
CA LEU A 27 -18.39 -16.51 7.88
C LEU A 27 -17.90 -17.85 7.31
N GLY A 28 -16.58 -18.09 7.40
CA GLY A 28 -15.89 -19.14 6.65
C GLY A 28 -15.91 -18.90 5.13
N HIS A 29 -15.09 -19.65 4.38
CA HIS A 29 -14.94 -19.46 2.93
C HIS A 29 -16.23 -19.63 2.13
N ALA A 30 -17.07 -20.61 2.48
CA ALA A 30 -18.28 -20.91 1.72
C ALA A 30 -19.22 -19.69 1.58
N LYS A 31 -19.36 -18.89 2.64
CA LYS A 31 -20.17 -17.66 2.63
C LYS A 31 -19.32 -16.42 2.36
N GLY A 32 -18.18 -16.29 3.05
CA GLY A 32 -17.30 -15.13 2.97
C GLY A 32 -16.80 -14.86 1.56
N ASP A 33 -16.32 -15.87 0.84
CA ASP A 33 -15.76 -15.69 -0.50
C ASP A 33 -16.82 -15.16 -1.48
N ALA A 34 -18.05 -15.67 -1.39
CA ALA A 34 -19.17 -15.23 -2.22
C ALA A 34 -19.56 -13.77 -1.92
N GLN A 35 -19.66 -13.40 -0.64
CA GLN A 35 -19.99 -12.05 -0.20
C GLN A 35 -18.92 -11.03 -0.59
N PHE A 36 -17.64 -11.33 -0.37
CA PHE A 36 -16.53 -10.46 -0.75
C PHE A 36 -16.38 -10.34 -2.26
N LYS A 37 -16.61 -11.41 -3.02
CA LYS A 37 -16.66 -11.34 -4.49
C LYS A 37 -17.78 -10.41 -4.96
N GLN A 38 -18.98 -10.53 -4.39
CA GLN A 38 -20.09 -9.64 -4.71
C GLN A 38 -19.76 -8.19 -4.35
N HIS A 39 -19.21 -7.94 -3.16
CA HIS A 39 -18.77 -6.61 -2.75
C HIS A 39 -17.76 -6.02 -3.74
N ARG A 40 -16.68 -6.74 -4.07
CA ARG A 40 -15.63 -6.27 -4.99
C ARG A 40 -16.15 -6.04 -6.42
N ASN A 41 -17.21 -6.75 -6.84
CA ASN A 41 -17.86 -6.52 -8.14
C ASN A 41 -18.72 -5.26 -8.21
N LEU A 42 -19.23 -4.78 -7.07
CA LEU A 42 -20.26 -3.73 -7.02
C LEU A 42 -19.80 -2.43 -6.37
N PHE A 43 -18.81 -2.50 -5.47
CA PHE A 43 -18.44 -1.36 -4.63
C PHE A 43 -17.65 -0.29 -5.39
N ILE A 44 -16.71 -0.71 -6.26
CA ILE A 44 -15.95 0.17 -7.15
C ILE A 44 -15.90 -0.48 -8.53
N THR A 45 -16.23 0.31 -9.55
CA THR A 45 -16.33 -0.09 -10.95
C THR A 45 -15.58 0.90 -11.84
N GLU A 46 -15.52 0.63 -13.15
CA GLU A 46 -14.97 1.59 -14.11
C GLU A 46 -15.74 2.93 -14.13
N GLN A 47 -17.03 2.92 -13.76
CA GLN A 47 -17.83 4.14 -13.70
C GLN A 47 -17.30 5.10 -12.63
N ASP A 48 -16.88 4.58 -11.48
CA ASP A 48 -16.31 5.39 -10.40
C ASP A 48 -15.01 6.07 -10.84
N PHE A 49 -14.18 5.40 -11.65
CA PHE A 49 -12.96 6.00 -12.23
C PHE A 49 -13.29 7.11 -13.23
N ARG A 50 -14.34 6.94 -14.05
CA ARG A 50 -14.84 8.01 -14.93
C ARG A 50 -15.32 9.20 -14.11
N ASP A 51 -16.06 8.97 -13.05
CA ASP A 51 -16.62 10.02 -12.20
C ASP A 51 -15.53 10.79 -11.45
N ILE A 52 -14.51 10.09 -10.94
CA ILE A 52 -13.31 10.70 -10.33
C ILE A 52 -12.57 11.62 -11.32
N ALA A 53 -12.35 11.16 -12.55
CA ALA A 53 -11.72 11.97 -13.58
C ALA A 53 -12.60 13.16 -14.01
N ASN A 54 -13.91 12.98 -14.10
CA ASN A 54 -14.88 14.05 -14.38
C ASN A 54 -14.86 15.13 -13.29
N ALA A 55 -14.65 14.72 -12.03
CA ALA A 55 -14.42 15.60 -10.89
C ALA A 55 -13.04 16.28 -10.89
N LYS A 56 -12.23 16.11 -11.94
CA LYS A 56 -10.91 16.72 -12.15
C LYS A 56 -9.81 16.24 -11.18
N MET A 57 -10.02 15.09 -10.54
CA MET A 57 -8.95 14.40 -9.82
C MET A 57 -8.04 13.66 -10.82
N ASN A 58 -6.79 13.42 -10.42
CA ASN A 58 -5.77 12.79 -11.27
C ASN A 58 -5.16 11.52 -10.66
N THR A 59 -5.51 11.17 -9.42
CA THR A 59 -4.90 10.08 -8.67
C THR A 59 -5.96 9.37 -7.83
N VAL A 60 -5.88 8.04 -7.76
CA VAL A 60 -6.64 7.22 -6.82
C VAL A 60 -5.68 6.48 -5.90
N ARG A 61 -5.96 6.48 -4.60
CA ARG A 61 -5.23 5.69 -3.61
C ARG A 61 -6.01 4.43 -3.31
N ILE A 62 -5.43 3.25 -3.56
CA ILE A 62 -6.10 1.95 -3.38
C ILE A 62 -5.45 1.19 -2.21
N PRO A 63 -6.15 1.06 -1.07
CA PRO A 63 -5.71 0.24 0.06
C PRO A 63 -5.71 -1.26 -0.27
N VAL A 64 -4.64 -1.96 0.10
CA VAL A 64 -4.53 -3.42 -0.03
C VAL A 64 -3.98 -4.02 1.27
N GLY A 65 -4.37 -5.25 1.59
CA GLY A 65 -3.81 -6.01 2.71
C GLY A 65 -2.78 -7.04 2.25
N TYR A 66 -1.95 -7.51 3.17
CA TYR A 66 -0.85 -8.45 2.88
C TYR A 66 -1.32 -9.73 2.18
N TRP A 67 -2.56 -10.17 2.44
CA TRP A 67 -3.17 -11.34 1.79
C TRP A 67 -3.35 -11.19 0.27
N ILE A 68 -3.17 -9.99 -0.30
CA ILE A 68 -3.27 -9.77 -1.75
C ILE A 68 -2.18 -10.52 -2.54
N THR A 69 -1.04 -10.82 -1.91
CA THR A 69 0.05 -11.59 -2.54
C THR A 69 -0.36 -13.04 -2.81
N GLY A 70 -1.26 -13.60 -1.98
CA GLY A 70 -1.66 -15.00 -2.07
C GLY A 70 -0.60 -16.00 -1.61
N PHE A 71 0.44 -15.55 -0.92
CA PHE A 71 1.48 -16.39 -0.33
C PHE A 71 2.19 -15.67 0.82
N ASP A 72 2.91 -16.43 1.63
CA ASP A 72 3.79 -15.90 2.67
C ASP A 72 5.11 -16.69 2.73
N ASN A 73 6.20 -16.05 2.31
CA ASN A 73 7.55 -16.64 2.25
C ASN A 73 8.45 -16.12 3.38
N SER A 74 7.88 -15.43 4.38
CA SER A 74 8.65 -14.78 5.46
C SER A 74 9.38 -15.76 6.39
N GLY A 75 9.04 -17.06 6.32
CA GLY A 75 9.75 -18.13 7.03
C GLY A 75 9.47 -18.21 8.53
N GLY A 76 8.41 -17.54 9.02
CA GLY A 76 8.02 -17.54 10.44
C GLY A 76 6.54 -17.25 10.68
N GLY A 77 6.06 -17.55 11.89
CA GLY A 77 4.66 -17.45 12.27
C GLY A 77 3.77 -18.46 11.53
N ASP A 78 2.49 -18.13 11.36
CA ASP A 78 1.56 -18.91 10.53
C ASP A 78 1.75 -18.52 9.04
N PRO A 79 2.29 -19.42 8.18
CA PRO A 79 2.47 -19.15 6.75
C PRO A 79 1.16 -19.20 5.95
N ASN A 80 0.08 -19.70 6.56
CA ASN A 80 -1.24 -19.81 5.94
C ASN A 80 -2.22 -18.76 6.46
N GLY A 81 -1.78 -17.81 7.29
CA GLY A 81 -2.66 -16.78 7.87
C GLY A 81 -3.37 -15.90 6.83
N TRP A 82 -2.78 -15.75 5.64
CA TRP A 82 -3.40 -15.07 4.49
C TRP A 82 -4.60 -15.84 3.92
N GLN A 83 -4.67 -17.16 4.12
CA GLN A 83 -5.75 -18.00 3.60
C GLN A 83 -7.06 -17.74 4.30
N VAL A 84 -7.08 -17.11 5.48
CA VAL A 84 -8.33 -16.69 6.14
C VAL A 84 -9.13 -15.73 5.28
N PHE A 85 -8.46 -14.92 4.44
CA PHE A 85 -9.08 -13.85 3.68
C PHE A 85 -9.72 -14.35 2.38
N ALA A 86 -10.74 -13.61 1.91
CA ALA A 86 -11.40 -13.95 0.64
C ALA A 86 -10.44 -13.79 -0.54
N PRO A 87 -10.28 -14.81 -1.41
CA PRO A 87 -9.26 -14.85 -2.45
C PRO A 87 -9.56 -13.91 -3.63
N ASN A 88 -8.63 -13.85 -4.59
CA ASN A 88 -8.78 -13.19 -5.89
C ASN A 88 -8.89 -11.65 -5.87
N ALA A 89 -8.52 -10.98 -4.78
CA ALA A 89 -8.51 -9.51 -4.70
C ALA A 89 -7.58 -8.86 -5.75
N VAL A 90 -6.44 -9.49 -6.05
CA VAL A 90 -5.43 -8.99 -7.00
C VAL A 90 -6.00 -8.73 -8.39
N GLY A 91 -6.95 -9.54 -8.86
CA GLY A 91 -7.58 -9.35 -10.17
C GLY A 91 -8.40 -8.06 -10.28
N TYR A 92 -8.92 -7.53 -9.16
CA TYR A 92 -9.61 -6.24 -9.13
C TYR A 92 -8.61 -5.08 -9.15
N LEU A 93 -7.50 -5.22 -8.43
CA LEU A 93 -6.40 -4.24 -8.48
C LEU A 93 -5.81 -4.15 -9.90
N ASP A 94 -5.61 -5.30 -10.56
CA ASP A 94 -5.14 -5.36 -11.94
C ASP A 94 -6.07 -4.62 -12.91
N LYS A 95 -7.39 -4.81 -12.80
CA LYS A 95 -8.37 -4.06 -13.60
C LYS A 95 -8.27 -2.56 -13.35
N ALA A 96 -8.17 -2.14 -12.08
CA ALA A 96 -8.03 -0.75 -11.72
C ALA A 96 -6.77 -0.11 -12.34
N ILE A 97 -5.62 -0.79 -12.24
CA ILE A 97 -4.32 -0.28 -12.72
C ILE A 97 -4.21 -0.34 -14.24
N ARG A 98 -4.60 -1.45 -14.85
CA ARG A 98 -4.30 -1.75 -16.27
C ARG A 98 -5.41 -1.31 -17.22
N GLU A 99 -6.63 -1.18 -16.74
CA GLU A 99 -7.79 -0.89 -17.59
C GLU A 99 -8.47 0.42 -17.22
N TRP A 100 -8.87 0.60 -15.96
CA TRP A 100 -9.73 1.74 -15.58
C TRP A 100 -8.94 3.03 -15.45
N ALA A 101 -7.81 3.03 -14.73
CA ALA A 101 -7.01 4.24 -14.54
C ALA A 101 -6.44 4.82 -15.85
N PRO A 102 -5.84 4.03 -16.76
CA PRO A 102 -5.27 4.56 -18.00
C PRO A 102 -6.32 5.18 -18.93
N LYS A 103 -7.51 4.56 -19.05
CA LYS A 103 -8.62 5.11 -19.85
C LYS A 103 -9.13 6.45 -19.36
N ASN A 104 -8.92 6.75 -18.08
CA ASN A 104 -9.40 7.97 -17.42
C ASN A 104 -8.27 8.95 -17.08
N ASN A 105 -7.04 8.71 -17.56
CA ASN A 105 -5.86 9.52 -17.25
C ASN A 105 -5.63 9.70 -15.73
N LEU A 106 -5.84 8.62 -14.98
CA LEU A 106 -5.62 8.57 -13.53
C LEU A 106 -4.34 7.77 -13.22
N VAL A 107 -3.64 8.16 -12.17
CA VAL A 107 -2.55 7.38 -11.57
C VAL A 107 -3.10 6.59 -10.37
N VAL A 108 -2.59 5.37 -10.16
CA VAL A 108 -2.92 4.56 -8.99
C VAL A 108 -1.76 4.59 -7.99
N LEU A 109 -2.03 5.05 -6.78
CA LEU A 109 -1.16 4.88 -5.61
C LEU A 109 -1.62 3.65 -4.83
N ILE A 110 -0.84 2.57 -4.87
CA ILE A 110 -1.10 1.38 -4.06
C ILE A 110 -0.71 1.68 -2.62
N SER A 111 -1.64 1.50 -1.69
CA SER A 111 -1.43 1.68 -0.25
C SER A 111 -1.41 0.33 0.43
N PHE A 112 -0.25 -0.15 0.84
CA PHE A 112 -0.17 -1.33 1.71
C PHE A 112 -0.73 -0.98 3.10
N HIS A 113 -2.00 -1.29 3.33
CA HIS A 113 -2.82 -0.74 4.39
C HIS A 113 -3.01 -1.68 5.58
N ALA A 114 -2.82 -2.98 5.38
CA ALA A 114 -2.93 -3.99 6.42
C ALA A 114 -1.74 -4.94 6.33
N ALA A 115 -0.80 -4.82 7.26
CA ALA A 115 0.36 -5.69 7.34
C ALA A 115 0.07 -6.97 8.15
N LYS A 116 0.82 -8.04 7.90
CA LYS A 116 0.76 -9.26 8.72
C LYS A 116 0.99 -8.90 10.19
N GLY A 117 0.17 -9.46 11.08
CA GLY A 117 0.19 -9.14 12.52
C GLY A 117 -0.45 -7.81 12.90
N SER A 118 -0.93 -7.02 11.94
CA SER A 118 -1.47 -5.67 12.12
C SER A 118 -0.46 -4.68 12.70
N GLN A 119 -0.35 -3.52 12.06
CA GLN A 119 0.52 -2.43 12.49
C GLN A 119 -0.08 -1.53 13.57
N ASN A 120 -1.38 -1.63 13.85
CA ASN A 120 -2.06 -0.73 14.79
C ASN A 120 -3.19 -1.36 15.63
N GLY A 121 -3.55 -2.62 15.39
CA GLY A 121 -4.61 -3.33 16.11
C GLY A 121 -6.04 -2.89 15.79
N MET A 122 -6.24 -1.96 14.86
CA MET A 122 -7.56 -1.43 14.52
C MET A 122 -8.19 -2.22 13.37
N ASP A 123 -9.52 -2.25 13.30
CA ASP A 123 -10.33 -2.96 12.31
C ASP A 123 -9.85 -2.79 10.86
N HIS A 124 -9.45 -1.57 10.48
CA HIS A 124 -8.97 -1.25 9.13
C HIS A 124 -7.61 -1.86 8.75
N SER A 125 -6.87 -2.40 9.73
CA SER A 125 -5.64 -3.19 9.53
C SER A 125 -5.91 -4.70 9.62
N SER A 126 -7.16 -5.08 9.87
CA SER A 126 -7.65 -6.45 9.93
C SER A 126 -6.85 -7.39 10.84
N PRO A 127 -6.72 -7.09 12.15
CA PRO A 127 -5.94 -7.87 13.10
C PRO A 127 -6.57 -9.25 13.38
N SER A 128 -5.71 -10.25 13.56
CA SER A 128 -6.11 -11.54 14.14
C SER A 128 -6.35 -11.45 15.65
N ASP A 129 -5.73 -10.47 16.32
CA ASP A 129 -5.87 -10.16 17.75
C ASP A 129 -6.30 -8.69 17.92
N PRO A 130 -7.63 -8.41 17.89
CA PRO A 130 -8.15 -7.04 17.87
C PRO A 130 -7.66 -6.19 19.03
N GLY A 131 -7.25 -4.95 18.73
CA GLY A 131 -6.69 -4.01 19.69
C GLY A 131 -5.19 -4.16 19.94
N LYS A 132 -4.51 -5.14 19.31
CA LYS A 132 -3.06 -5.34 19.47
C LYS A 132 -2.31 -5.18 18.14
N SER A 133 -1.15 -4.57 18.21
CA SER A 133 -0.21 -4.44 17.10
C SER A 133 0.92 -5.45 17.27
N HIS A 134 1.02 -6.41 16.34
CA HIS A 134 2.06 -7.43 16.33
C HIS A 134 3.03 -7.27 15.15
N TRP A 135 2.75 -6.39 14.18
CA TRP A 135 3.59 -6.23 12.98
C TRP A 135 5.07 -5.97 13.32
N GLY A 136 5.36 -4.98 14.17
CA GLY A 136 6.73 -4.62 14.53
C GLY A 136 7.37 -5.52 15.58
N SER A 137 6.59 -6.39 16.21
CA SER A 137 7.06 -7.28 17.30
C SER A 137 7.69 -8.57 16.79
N TYR A 138 7.45 -8.92 15.53
CA TYR A 138 7.87 -10.19 14.92
C TYR A 138 8.60 -9.91 13.60
N PRO A 139 9.90 -10.24 13.48
CA PRO A 139 10.68 -9.99 12.25
C PRO A 139 10.06 -10.59 10.99
N GLU A 140 9.38 -11.73 11.09
CA GLU A 140 8.66 -12.37 10.00
C GLU A 140 7.49 -11.53 9.46
N ASN A 141 6.81 -10.75 10.30
CA ASN A 141 5.72 -9.87 9.86
C ASN A 141 6.26 -8.69 9.05
N VAL A 142 7.40 -8.15 9.47
CA VAL A 142 8.13 -7.12 8.72
C VAL A 142 8.62 -7.72 7.40
N ARG A 143 9.19 -8.93 7.42
CA ARG A 143 9.66 -9.60 6.21
C ARG A 143 8.53 -9.89 5.22
N ASN A 144 7.36 -10.34 5.68
CA ASN A 144 6.19 -10.51 4.82
C ASN A 144 5.80 -9.20 4.11
N THR A 145 5.87 -8.07 4.82
CA THR A 145 5.61 -6.75 4.20
C THR A 145 6.64 -6.43 3.13
N LEU A 146 7.93 -6.69 3.41
CA LEU A 146 9.02 -6.50 2.47
C LEU A 146 8.84 -7.37 1.22
N ASP A 147 8.62 -8.67 1.39
CA ASP A 147 8.37 -9.61 0.28
C ASP A 147 7.17 -9.16 -0.58
N ALA A 148 6.12 -8.61 0.04
CA ALA A 148 4.94 -8.13 -0.67
C ALA A 148 5.19 -6.84 -1.48
N VAL A 149 6.00 -5.92 -0.96
CA VAL A 149 6.32 -4.65 -1.64
C VAL A 149 7.50 -4.76 -2.60
N GLU A 150 8.32 -5.82 -2.51
CA GLU A 150 9.42 -6.06 -3.48
C GLU A 150 8.93 -6.12 -4.93
N CYS A 151 7.69 -6.56 -5.15
CA CYS A 151 7.08 -6.60 -6.47
C CYS A 151 6.45 -5.26 -6.93
N CYS A 152 6.55 -4.19 -6.13
CA CYS A 152 5.91 -2.89 -6.37
C CYS A 152 6.92 -1.73 -6.47
N LEU A 153 6.50 -0.64 -7.14
CA LEU A 153 7.17 0.66 -7.03
C LEU A 153 6.98 1.19 -5.59
N LEU A 154 8.07 1.35 -4.85
CA LEU A 154 8.03 1.90 -3.50
C LEU A 154 8.31 3.40 -3.54
N VAL A 155 7.29 4.19 -3.20
CA VAL A 155 7.39 5.64 -3.03
C VAL A 155 7.62 5.92 -1.56
N VAL A 156 8.75 6.54 -1.21
CA VAL A 156 9.04 6.93 0.18
C VAL A 156 9.39 8.41 0.23
N ALA A 157 8.79 9.13 1.18
CA ALA A 157 9.06 10.55 1.40
C ALA A 157 9.98 10.72 2.62
N PRO A 158 11.28 11.00 2.44
CA PRO A 158 12.20 11.23 3.56
C PRO A 158 11.88 12.54 4.29
N LEU A 159 12.29 12.63 5.55
CA LEU A 159 12.42 13.92 6.23
C LEU A 159 13.39 14.83 5.45
N LEU A 160 13.19 16.15 5.51
CA LEU A 160 13.97 17.15 4.73
C LEU A 160 15.48 16.93 4.77
N TYR A 161 16.04 16.63 5.94
CA TYR A 161 17.48 16.43 6.13
C TYR A 161 17.99 15.06 5.64
N GLN A 162 17.10 14.16 5.26
CA GLN A 162 17.43 12.83 4.74
C GLN A 162 17.26 12.74 3.21
N GLN A 163 16.91 13.83 2.53
CA GLN A 163 16.66 13.87 1.08
C GLN A 163 17.95 14.06 0.28
N GLY A 164 19.04 13.39 0.62
CA GLY A 164 20.29 13.47 -0.13
C GLY A 164 21.06 12.15 -0.08
N PRO A 165 21.98 11.90 -1.02
CA PRO A 165 22.73 10.65 -1.16
C PRO A 165 23.68 10.39 0.02
N HIS A 166 23.86 11.35 0.93
CA HIS A 166 24.67 11.21 2.13
C HIS A 166 23.87 10.81 3.36
N ALA A 167 22.54 10.74 3.26
CA ALA A 167 21.70 10.28 4.35
C ALA A 167 21.91 8.76 4.54
N SER A 168 22.49 8.40 5.70
CA SER A 168 22.97 7.04 6.03
C SER A 168 21.95 5.95 5.80
N ASP A 169 20.67 6.27 6.00
CA ASP A 169 19.60 5.27 6.05
C ASP A 169 19.12 4.89 4.64
N TRP A 170 19.24 5.79 3.66
CA TRP A 170 18.79 5.57 2.27
C TRP A 170 19.78 4.77 1.44
N ASN A 171 21.07 4.93 1.72
CA ASN A 171 22.11 4.20 0.98
C ASN A 171 22.03 2.68 1.18
N ASN A 172 21.42 2.21 2.28
CA ASN A 172 21.26 0.78 2.58
C ASN A 172 19.81 0.30 2.48
N PHE A 173 18.87 1.18 2.13
CA PHE A 173 17.45 0.87 2.09
C PHE A 173 17.12 0.01 0.86
N MET A 174 16.57 -1.18 1.12
CA MET A 174 16.08 -2.14 0.13
C MET A 174 17.01 -2.36 -1.08
N ARG A 175 18.29 -2.69 -0.84
CA ARG A 175 19.31 -2.86 -1.90
C ARG A 175 19.27 -4.21 -2.61
N TRP A 176 19.54 -4.21 -3.92
CA TRP A 176 19.99 -5.41 -4.63
C TRP A 176 21.28 -5.97 -3.97
N PRO A 177 21.45 -7.30 -3.85
CA PRO A 177 20.59 -8.38 -4.34
C PRO A 177 19.48 -8.82 -3.37
N ASN A 178 19.45 -8.24 -2.17
CA ASN A 178 18.53 -8.67 -1.12
C ASN A 178 17.07 -8.31 -1.44
N PHE A 179 16.85 -7.29 -2.26
CA PHE A 179 15.54 -6.83 -2.73
C PHE A 179 15.58 -6.70 -4.26
N ASN A 180 14.63 -7.32 -4.96
CA ASN A 180 14.53 -7.29 -6.43
C ASN A 180 13.25 -6.57 -6.85
N ASN A 181 13.24 -5.94 -8.03
CA ASN A 181 12.07 -5.22 -8.61
C ASN A 181 11.55 -3.99 -7.83
N VAL A 182 12.23 -3.57 -6.77
CA VAL A 182 11.97 -2.31 -6.07
C VAL A 182 12.52 -1.14 -6.90
N ARG A 183 11.66 -0.21 -7.31
CA ARG A 183 12.12 1.13 -7.71
C ARG A 183 11.75 2.13 -6.63
N HIS A 184 12.72 2.97 -6.27
CA HIS A 184 12.54 4.05 -5.32
C HIS A 184 12.10 5.32 -6.05
N GLU A 185 10.97 5.90 -5.66
CA GLU A 185 10.72 7.31 -5.94
C GLU A 185 11.34 8.15 -4.82
N TRP A 186 12.07 9.20 -5.20
CA TRP A 186 12.73 10.12 -4.30
C TRP A 186 12.09 11.50 -4.43
N HIS A 187 11.22 11.81 -3.47
CA HIS A 187 10.50 13.09 -3.41
C HIS A 187 11.32 14.18 -2.71
N ARG A 188 12.06 15.00 -3.47
CA ARG A 188 12.82 16.14 -2.93
C ARG A 188 11.98 17.42 -2.92
N TYR A 189 11.89 18.10 -1.77
CA TYR A 189 11.26 19.42 -1.71
C TYR A 189 12.16 20.47 -2.37
N GLN A 190 11.58 21.25 -3.28
CA GLN A 190 12.27 22.31 -4.02
C GLN A 190 11.76 23.71 -3.68
N ILE A 191 10.73 23.80 -2.83
CA ILE A 191 10.07 25.06 -2.45
C ILE A 191 10.13 25.24 -0.93
N TRP A 192 9.81 24.18 -0.18
CA TRP A 192 9.76 24.24 1.28
C TRP A 192 11.18 24.23 1.88
N GLY A 193 11.49 25.21 2.74
CA GLY A 193 12.83 25.42 3.31
C GLY A 193 13.74 26.38 2.52
N PHE A 194 13.23 26.96 1.42
CA PHE A 194 13.93 27.95 0.61
C PHE A 194 13.25 29.33 0.65
N ASP A 195 12.63 29.65 1.78
CA ASP A 195 11.95 30.93 1.98
C ASP A 195 12.89 32.11 1.68
N GLY A 196 12.40 33.06 0.87
CA GLY A 196 13.17 34.24 0.44
C GLY A 196 14.09 34.04 -0.76
N TRP A 197 14.15 32.85 -1.36
CA TRP A 197 14.87 32.64 -2.62
C TRP A 197 14.01 33.04 -3.81
N ASP A 198 14.61 33.72 -4.80
CA ASP A 198 13.94 33.97 -6.06
C ASP A 198 13.88 32.71 -6.94
N LYS A 199 12.95 32.70 -7.91
CA LYS A 199 12.72 31.57 -8.81
C LYS A 199 13.96 31.18 -9.61
N LYS A 200 14.81 32.14 -10.01
CA LYS A 200 16.00 31.87 -10.82
C LYS A 200 17.06 31.15 -9.99
N ARG A 201 17.26 31.59 -8.75
CA ARG A 201 18.15 30.95 -7.77
C ARG A 201 17.66 29.54 -7.42
N LEU A 202 16.36 29.38 -7.17
CA LEU A 202 15.74 28.08 -6.93
C LEU A 202 15.98 27.10 -8.09
N ILE A 203 15.74 27.54 -9.34
CA ILE A 203 15.97 26.70 -10.53
C ILE A 203 17.44 26.34 -10.68
N ALA A 204 18.36 27.29 -10.51
CA ALA A 204 19.79 27.03 -10.64
C ALA A 204 20.30 26.04 -9.58
N TYR A 205 19.84 26.19 -8.34
CA TYR A 205 20.14 25.26 -7.26
C TYR A 205 19.56 23.87 -7.53
N ALA A 206 18.27 23.80 -7.90
CA ALA A 206 17.63 22.54 -8.26
C ALA A 206 18.41 21.82 -9.38
N GLN A 207 18.77 22.52 -10.45
CA GLN A 207 19.51 21.93 -11.58
C GLN A 207 20.88 21.39 -11.18
N ASN A 208 21.63 22.10 -10.33
CA ASN A 208 22.99 21.69 -9.97
C ASN A 208 22.98 20.59 -8.90
N GLU A 209 22.19 20.79 -7.85
CA GLU A 209 22.17 19.87 -6.70
C GLU A 209 21.36 18.62 -6.97
N LEU A 210 20.24 18.69 -7.70
CA LEU A 210 19.55 17.46 -8.11
C LEU A 210 20.44 16.66 -9.05
N LYS A 211 21.15 17.31 -9.98
CA LYS A 211 22.06 16.61 -10.87
C LYS A 211 23.20 15.96 -10.11
N SER A 212 23.84 16.70 -9.19
CA SER A 212 24.90 16.15 -8.34
C SER A 212 24.41 14.96 -7.52
N ASP A 213 23.24 15.09 -6.90
CA ASP A 213 22.68 14.03 -6.07
C ASP A 213 22.21 12.83 -6.89
N ILE A 214 21.61 13.02 -8.06
CA ILE A 214 21.27 11.92 -8.99
C ILE A 214 22.54 11.17 -9.41
N LEU A 215 23.63 11.89 -9.68
CA LEU A 215 24.90 11.28 -10.07
C LEU A 215 25.59 10.56 -8.90
N ALA A 216 25.45 11.07 -7.68
CA ALA A 216 25.97 10.46 -6.47
C ALA A 216 25.04 9.37 -5.91
N TRP A 217 23.79 9.32 -6.36
CA TRP A 217 22.81 8.32 -5.96
C TRP A 217 23.23 6.97 -6.51
N THR A 218 23.66 6.10 -5.61
CA THR A 218 24.09 4.76 -5.98
C THR A 218 22.97 3.75 -5.92
N GLY A 219 21.75 4.14 -5.50
CA GLY A 219 20.56 3.29 -5.31
C GLY A 219 20.26 2.34 -6.48
N ASN A 220 19.46 1.29 -6.22
CA ASN A 220 19.13 0.21 -7.17
C ASN A 220 18.88 0.66 -8.61
#